data_AF-A0A7X4Z9F9-F1
#
_entry.id   AF-A0A7X4Z9F9-F1
#
_cell.length_a   1.000
_cell.length_b   1.000
_cell.length_c   1.000
_cell.angle_alpha   90.00
_cell.angle_beta   90.00
_cell.angle_gamma   90.00
#
_symmetry.space_group_name_H-M   'P 1'
#
loop_
_entity.id
_entity.type
_entity.pdbx_description
1 polymer ?
#
loop_
_entity_poly.entity_id
_entity_poly.type
_entity_poly.pdbx_seq_one_letter_code
_entity_poly.pdbx_strand_id
1 'polypeptide(L)' 'MDLNNKTEWVHCPVCRNKTRLQIRENTELKNFPLYCPKCRQATLIEAENLKISVIKKLET' A
#
# COMPACT_ATOMS: atom_id res chain seq x y z
N MET A 1 10.91 23.39 -2.79
CA MET A 1 11.29 22.17 -2.05
C MET A 1 10.24 22.00 -0.98
N ASP A 2 9.25 21.12 -1.21
CA ASP A 2 8.04 21.09 -0.41
C ASP A 2 8.31 20.49 0.97
N LEU A 3 8.13 21.31 2.00
CA LEU A 3 8.51 21.09 3.38
C LEU A 3 7.62 20.06 4.12
N ASN A 4 6.70 19.39 3.42
CA ASN A 4 5.64 18.57 4.03
C ASN A 4 5.45 17.18 3.41
N ASN A 5 6.40 16.70 2.59
CA ASN A 5 6.27 15.39 1.93
C ASN A 5 6.53 14.21 2.88
N LYS A 6 5.63 14.01 3.86
CA LYS A 6 5.61 12.81 4.70
C LYS A 6 5.51 11.60 3.79
N THR A 7 6.44 10.67 3.96
CA THR A 7 6.53 9.44 3.20
C THR A 7 6.41 8.28 4.17
N GLU A 8 5.50 7.35 3.89
CA GLU A 8 5.26 6.18 4.71
C GLU A 8 5.43 4.91 3.89
N TRP A 9 5.87 3.84 4.56
CA TRP A 9 5.92 2.52 3.96
C TRP A 9 4.56 1.86 4.05
N VAL A 10 4.11 1.26 2.95
CA VAL A 10 2.91 0.45 2.96
C VAL A 10 3.22 -0.87 3.65
N HIS A 11 2.44 -1.20 4.68
CA HIS A 11 2.51 -2.50 5.35
C HIS A 11 1.48 -3.45 4.74
N CYS A 12 1.85 -4.72 4.62
CA CYS A 12 0.94 -5.74 4.11
C CYS A 12 -0.29 -5.84 5.03
N PRO A 13 -1.53 -5.74 4.49
CA PRO A 13 -2.73 -5.80 5.33
C PRO A 13 -2.95 -7.16 6.01
N VAL A 14 -2.28 -8.21 5.53
CA VAL A 14 -2.43 -9.59 6.04
C VAL A 14 -1.41 -9.89 7.14
N CYS A 15 -0.12 -9.66 6.89
CA CYS A 15 0.95 -10.02 7.83
C CYS A 15 1.61 -8.82 8.52
N ARG A 16 1.20 -7.58 8.22
CA ARG A 16 1.75 -6.31 8.72
C ARG A 16 3.24 -6.10 8.46
N ASN A 17 3.89 -6.97 7.69
CA ASN A 17 5.27 -6.76 7.28
C ASN A 17 5.34 -5.60 6.30
N LYS A 18 6.40 -4.80 6.47
CA LYS A 18 6.78 -3.73 5.57
C LYS A 18 6.88 -4.28 4.13
N THR A 19 6.23 -3.61 3.17
CA THR A 19 6.36 -3.93 1.75
C THR A 19 7.45 -3.07 1.09
N ARG A 20 7.69 -3.27 -0.21
CA ARG A 20 8.62 -2.43 -0.98
C ARG A 20 8.00 -1.12 -1.48
N LEU A 21 6.70 -0.91 -1.23
CA LEU A 21 5.96 0.26 -1.67
C LEU A 21 6.05 1.37 -0.61
N GLN A 22 6.45 2.57 -1.05
CA GLN A 22 6.35 3.81 -0.28
C GLN A 22 5.32 4.71 -0.94
N ILE A 23 4.56 5.43 -0.11
CA ILE A 23 3.59 6.43 -0.56
C ILE A 23 3.88 7.76 0.14
N ARG A 24 3.62 8.85 -0.56
CA ARG A 24 3.67 10.21 -0.02
C ARG A 24 2.27 10.71 0.28
N GLU A 25 2.17 11.82 1.00
CA GLU A 25 0.88 12.44 1.35
C GLU A 25 -0.03 12.67 0.14
N ASN A 26 0.53 13.13 -0.98
CA ASN A 26 -0.17 13.37 -2.24
C ASN A 26 -0.21 12.17 -3.19
N THR A 27 0.15 10.97 -2.73
CA THR A 27 0.06 9.76 -3.56
C THR A 27 -1.35 9.21 -3.53
N GLU A 28 -1.96 9.09 -4.71
CA GLU A 28 -3.21 8.34 -4.93
C GLU A 28 -2.94 7.02 -5.63
N LEU A 29 -3.41 5.91 -5.05
CA LEU A 29 -3.43 4.59 -5.67
C LEU A 29 -4.88 4.11 -5.75
N LYS A 30 -5.32 3.68 -6.93
CA LYS A 30 -6.67 3.15 -7.18
C LYS A 30 -6.58 1.76 -7.76
N ASN A 31 -7.31 0.80 -7.20
CA ASN A 31 -7.28 -0.61 -7.61
C ASN A 31 -5.84 -1.16 -7.77
N PHE A 32 -4.93 -0.78 -6.87
CA PHE A 32 -3.51 -1.11 -7.01
C PHE A 32 -3.22 -2.51 -6.44
N PRO A 33 -2.61 -3.43 -7.20
CA PRO A 33 -2.24 -4.75 -6.70
C PRO A 33 -0.98 -4.67 -5.83
N LEU A 34 -1.16 -4.80 -4.51
CA LEU A 34 -0.06 -4.93 -3.56
C LEU A 34 0.33 -6.40 -3.38
N TYR A 35 1.47 -6.81 -3.95
CA TYR A 35 2.03 -8.14 -3.73
C TYR A 35 2.82 -8.23 -2.42
N CYS A 36 2.57 -9.27 -1.62
CA CYS A 36 3.36 -9.57 -0.43
C CYS A 36 4.16 -10.88 -0.62
N PRO A 37 5.50 -10.85 -0.65
CA PRO A 37 6.31 -12.06 -0.81
C PRO A 37 6.20 -13.03 0.38
N LYS A 38 5.91 -12.52 1.59
CA LYS A 38 5.70 -13.38 2.77
C LYS A 38 4.37 -14.12 2.74
N CYS A 39 3.31 -13.47 2.23
CA CYS A 39 1.99 -14.11 2.10
C CYS A 39 1.84 -14.85 0.77
N ARG A 40 2.71 -14.57 -0.21
CA ARG A 40 2.67 -15.11 -1.59
C ARG A 40 1.34 -14.85 -2.30
N GLN A 41 0.74 -13.69 -2.03
CA GLN A 41 -0.53 -13.29 -2.62
C GLN A 41 -0.55 -11.78 -2.87
N ALA A 42 -1.39 -11.36 -3.81
CA ALA A 42 -1.68 -9.96 -4.08
C ALA A 42 -2.97 -9.51 -3.39
N THR A 43 -3.11 -8.22 -3.15
CA THR A 43 -4.33 -7.63 -2.61
C THR A 43 -4.56 -6.31 -3.31
N LEU A 44 -5.76 -6.06 -3.80
CA LEU A 44 -6.14 -4.77 -4.34
C LEU A 44 -6.31 -3.79 -3.18
N ILE A 45 -5.54 -2.70 -3.24
CA ILE A 45 -5.57 -1.63 -2.28
C ILE A 45 -5.90 -0.30 -2.95
N GLU A 46 -6.43 0.60 -2.15
CA GLU A 46 -6.48 2.02 -2.42
C GLU A 46 -5.58 2.74 -1.42
N ALA A 47 -4.96 3.84 -1.87
CA ALA A 47 -4.21 4.71 -0.98
C ALA A 47 -4.51 6.18 -1.31
N GLU A 48 -4.81 6.97 -0.29
CA GLU A 48 -5.03 8.40 -0.38
C GLU A 48 -4.69 9.05 0.97
N ASN A 49 -3.96 10.17 0.97
CA ASN A 49 -3.57 10.88 2.18
C ASN A 49 -2.90 9.95 3.24
N LEU A 50 -1.98 9.09 2.79
CA LEU A 50 -1.29 8.06 3.59
C LEU A 50 -2.19 6.98 4.22
N LYS A 51 -3.49 6.99 3.97
CA LYS A 51 -4.42 5.95 4.41
C LYS A 51 -4.47 4.85 3.37
N ILE A 52 -4.44 3.60 3.80
CA ILE A 52 -4.49 2.43 2.94
C ILE A 52 -5.78 1.66 3.27
N SER A 53 -6.59 1.39 2.26
CA SER A 53 -7.78 0.56 2.34
C SER A 53 -7.61 -0.69 1.49
N VAL A 54 -8.21 -1.80 1.93
CA VAL A 54 -8.24 -3.05 1.17
C VAL A 54 -9.56 -3.12 0.43
N ILE A 55 -9.51 -3.24 -0.89
CA ILE A 55 -10.70 -3.45 -1.73
C ILE A 55 -11.04 -4.93 -1.77
N LYS A 56 -10.07 -5.75 -2.17
CA LYS A 56 -10.27 -7.19 -2.39
C LYS A 56 -8.95 -7.95 -2.29
N LYS A 57 -8.99 -9.13 -1.69
CA LYS A 57 -7.88 -10.09 -1.75
C LYS A 57 -7.88 -10.77 -3.12
N LEU A 58 -6.74 -10.74 -3.82
CA LEU A 58 -6.56 -11.52 -5.05
C LEU A 58 -6.03 -12.88 -4.65
N GLU A 59 -6.90 -13.88 -4.66
CA GLU A 59 -6.49 -15.27 -4.62
C GLU A 59 -6.08 -15.64 -6.04
N THR A 60 -4.85 -16.11 -6.20
CA THR A 60 -4.33 -16.68 -7.46
C THR A 60 -4.36 -18.19 -7.33
#